data_AF-A0A5B0GY32-F1
#
_entry.id   AF-A0A5B0GY32-F1
#
_cell.length_a   1.000
_cell.length_b   1.000
_cell.length_c   1.000
_cell.angle_alpha   90.00
_cell.angle_beta   90.00
_cell.angle_gamma   90.00
#
_symmetry.space_group_name_H-M   'P 1'
#
loop_
_entity.id
_entity.type
_entity.pdbx_description
1 polymer ?
#
loop_
_entity_poly.entity_id
_entity_poly.type
_entity_poly.pdbx_seq_one_letter_code
_entity_poly.pdbx_strand_id
1 'polypeptide(L)'
;MSALVDLDDTGRCPTDSVCAGCGVPAGEGVGGGLVVVTAGTGVGVVCLSLCPTCCEAGRVPRMAMVTAALAAGDHCEHLGIDLDQMAAVMESGWDW
;
A
#
# COMPACT_ATOMS: atom_id res chain seq x y z
N MET A 1 15.94 -20.95 5.08
CA MET A 1 14.84 -20.75 4.11
C MET A 1 13.82 -19.87 4.80
N SER A 2 13.88 -18.55 4.62
CA SER A 2 12.79 -17.68 5.06
C SER A 2 11.54 -18.05 4.26
N ALA A 3 10.41 -18.22 4.91
CA ALA A 3 9.13 -18.24 4.21
C ALA A 3 9.05 -16.94 3.39
N LEU A 4 8.64 -17.03 2.12
CA LEU A 4 8.38 -15.85 1.30
C LEU A 4 7.26 -15.06 2.01
N VAL A 5 7.53 -13.79 2.30
CA VAL A 5 6.55 -12.88 2.90
C VAL A 5 5.54 -12.50 1.82
N ASP A 6 4.26 -12.50 2.20
CA ASP A 6 3.19 -12.00 1.34
C ASP A 6 3.21 -10.46 1.36
N LEU A 7 3.59 -9.85 0.24
CA LEU A 7 3.64 -8.39 0.14
C LEU A 7 2.25 -7.76 0.12
N ASP A 8 1.19 -8.55 -0.10
CA ASP A 8 -0.20 -8.09 -0.08
C ASP A 8 -0.87 -8.24 1.30
N ASP A 9 -0.15 -8.74 2.31
CA ASP A 9 -0.66 -8.81 3.68
C ASP A 9 -0.73 -7.40 4.31
N THR A 10 -1.94 -6.84 4.33
CA THR A 10 -2.22 -5.55 4.96
C THR A 10 -2.75 -5.67 6.39
N GLY A 11 -2.70 -6.86 7.01
CA GLY A 11 -3.35 -7.13 8.31
C GLY A 11 -2.82 -6.30 9.47
N ARG A 12 -1.63 -5.70 9.32
CA ARG A 12 -0.99 -4.81 10.30
C ARG A 12 -0.86 -3.36 9.83
N CYS A 13 -1.27 -3.06 8.60
CA CYS A 13 -1.19 -1.72 8.05
C CYS A 13 -2.32 -0.85 8.64
N PRO A 14 -2.01 0.38 9.07
CA PRO A 14 -3.02 1.29 9.60
C PRO A 14 -3.97 1.76 8.49
N THR A 15 -5.24 1.93 8.84
CA THR A 15 -6.21 2.64 7.99
C THR A 15 -6.17 4.13 8.33
N ASP A 16 -5.84 4.96 7.34
CA ASP A 16 -5.83 6.42 7.48
C ASP A 16 -7.23 7.00 7.61
N SER A 17 -7.31 8.28 7.97
CA SER A 17 -8.56 9.04 8.03
C SER A 17 -8.97 9.66 6.70
N VAL A 18 -8.14 9.58 5.66
CA VAL A 18 -8.37 10.23 4.35
C VAL A 18 -8.05 9.26 3.21
N CYS A 19 -8.91 9.21 2.20
CA CYS A 19 -8.68 8.40 1.00
C CYS A 19 -7.47 8.92 0.22
N ALA A 20 -6.46 8.07 0.00
CA ALA A 20 -5.27 8.43 -0.77
C ALA A 20 -5.59 8.77 -2.24
N GLY A 21 -6.63 8.16 -2.83
CA GLY A 21 -7.00 8.35 -4.23
C GLY A 21 -7.76 9.64 -4.54
N CYS A 22 -8.67 10.07 -3.65
CA CYS A 22 -9.51 11.27 -3.87
C CYS A 22 -9.32 12.39 -2.85
N GLY A 23 -8.59 12.16 -1.76
CA GLY A 23 -8.37 13.13 -0.69
C GLY A 23 -9.59 13.37 0.21
N VAL A 24 -10.66 12.60 0.06
CA VAL A 24 -11.88 12.76 0.86
C VAL A 24 -11.74 12.01 2.19
N PRO A 25 -12.07 12.65 3.34
CA PRO A 25 -12.05 12.00 4.65
C PRO A 25 -12.99 10.80 4.76
N ALA A 26 -12.63 9.83 5.61
CA ALA A 26 -13.50 8.73 5.98
C ALA A 26 -14.83 9.26 6.57
N GLY A 27 -15.95 8.69 6.15
CA GLY A 27 -17.29 9.03 6.64
C GLY A 27 -18.01 10.14 5.86
N GLU A 28 -17.29 11.02 5.15
CA GLU A 28 -17.90 12.05 4.30
C GLU A 28 -17.81 11.63 2.83
N GLY A 29 -18.92 11.29 2.16
CA GLY A 29 -18.92 10.93 0.74
C GLY A 29 -18.17 9.63 0.38
N VAL A 30 -17.48 9.02 1.34
CA VAL A 30 -16.85 7.70 1.27
C VAL A 30 -17.85 6.66 1.78
N GLY A 31 -18.74 6.20 0.90
CA GLY A 31 -19.71 5.16 1.22
C GLY A 31 -18.98 3.87 1.61
N GLY A 32 -19.01 3.50 2.89
CA GLY A 32 -18.46 2.23 3.39
C GLY A 32 -17.12 2.32 4.14
N GLY A 33 -16.54 3.51 4.34
CA GLY A 33 -15.24 3.67 5.03
C GLY A 33 -14.04 3.48 4.11
N LEU A 34 -12.84 3.43 4.69
CA LEU A 34 -11.59 3.21 3.95
C LEU A 34 -11.09 1.78 4.19
N VAL A 35 -10.50 1.20 3.16
CA VAL A 35 -9.83 -0.10 3.22
C VAL A 35 -8.36 0.09 2.87
N VAL A 36 -7.49 -0.69 3.50
CA VAL A 36 -6.08 -0.73 3.14
C VAL A 36 -5.90 -1.67 1.96
N VAL A 37 -5.20 -1.21 0.93
CA VAL A 37 -4.82 -1.99 -0.26
C VAL A 37 -3.33 -1.84 -0.49
N THR A 38 -2.75 -2.75 -1.26
CA THR A 38 -1.38 -2.63 -1.76
C THR A 38 -1.34 -2.04 -3.17
N ALA A 39 -0.24 -1.38 -3.51
CA ALA A 39 0.03 -0.91 -4.85
C ALA A 39 1.53 -1.01 -5.16
N GLY A 40 1.86 -1.53 -6.34
CA GLY A 40 3.23 -1.53 -6.85
C GLY A 40 3.67 -0.12 -7.27
N THR A 41 4.91 0.23 -6.94
CA THR A 41 5.57 1.44 -7.41
C THR A 41 6.95 1.09 -7.99
N GLY A 42 7.59 2.03 -8.69
CA GLY A 42 8.95 1.82 -9.19
C GLY A 42 10.03 1.66 -8.09
N VAL A 43 9.68 1.85 -6.81
CA VAL A 43 10.61 1.75 -5.67
C VAL A 43 10.20 0.70 -4.63
N GLY A 44 9.08 -0.01 -4.81
CA GLY A 44 8.58 -1.00 -3.87
C GLY A 44 7.06 -1.09 -3.84
N VAL A 45 6.53 -1.93 -2.95
CA VAL A 45 5.09 -2.06 -2.67
C VAL A 45 4.72 -1.14 -1.52
N VAL A 46 3.63 -0.39 -1.68
CA VAL A 46 3.11 0.52 -0.65
C VAL A 46 1.73 0.07 -0.19
N CYS A 47 1.39 0.30 1.08
CA CYS A 47 0.02 0.18 1.58
C CYS A 47 -0.70 1.55 1.53
N LEU A 48 -1.94 1.58 1.05
CA LEU A 48 -2.74 2.79 0.85
C LEU A 48 -4.15 2.63 1.40
N SER A 49 -4.68 3.67 2.03
CA SER A 49 -6.09 3.70 2.44
C SER A 49 -6.97 4.27 1.32
N LEU A 50 -7.86 3.47 0.75
CA LEU A 50 -8.77 3.88 -0.34
C LEU A 50 -10.24 3.70 0.03
N CYS A 51 -11.08 4.60 -0.48
CA CYS A 51 -12.53 4.38 -0.48
C CYS A 51 -12.92 3.33 -1.53
N PRO A 52 -14.06 2.63 -1.38
CA PRO A 52 -14.50 1.60 -2.33
C PRO A 52 -14.51 2.10 -3.78
N THR A 53 -14.98 3.32 -4.03
CA THR A 53 -15.01 3.90 -5.37
C THR A 53 -13.60 4.11 -5.96
N CYS A 54 -12.62 4.55 -5.17
CA CYS A 54 -11.25 4.69 -5.67
C CYS A 54 -10.58 3.32 -5.86
N CYS A 55 -10.88 2.36 -4.99
CA CYS A 55 -10.42 0.98 -5.11
C CYS A 55 -10.92 0.35 -6.41
N GLU A 56 -12.23 0.40 -6.67
CA GLU A 56 -12.86 -0.13 -7.90
C GLU A 56 -12.34 0.57 -9.16
N ALA A 57 -12.05 1.87 -9.08
CA ALA A 57 -11.53 2.65 -10.20
C ALA A 57 -10.02 2.52 -10.42
N GLY A 58 -9.29 1.78 -9.57
CA GLY A 58 -7.82 1.72 -9.61
C GLY A 58 -7.15 3.09 -9.42
N ARG A 59 -7.79 4.01 -8.67
CA ARG A 59 -7.31 5.38 -8.49
C ARG A 59 -6.30 5.46 -7.34
N VAL A 60 -5.03 5.30 -7.70
CA VAL A 60 -3.89 5.51 -6.78
C VAL A 60 -3.34 6.94 -6.89
N PRO A 61 -2.78 7.51 -5.80
CA PRO A 61 -2.18 8.84 -5.83
C PRO A 61 -0.94 8.89 -6.72
N ARG A 62 -0.67 10.05 -7.31
CA ARG A 62 0.65 10.34 -7.87
C ARG A 62 1.59 10.71 -6.73
N MET A 63 2.65 9.93 -6.54
CA MET A 63 3.63 10.14 -5.49
C MET A 63 4.96 10.64 -6.07
N ALA A 64 5.61 11.56 -5.35
CA ALA A 64 7.02 11.82 -5.59
C ALA A 64 7.83 10.58 -5.19
N MET A 65 8.97 10.34 -5.87
CA MET A 65 9.80 9.14 -5.62
C MET A 65 10.17 9.00 -4.13
N VAL A 66 10.55 10.10 -3.47
CA VAL A 66 10.90 10.09 -2.03
C VAL A 66 9.71 9.67 -1.16
N THR A 67 8.51 10.11 -1.48
CA THR A 67 7.28 9.74 -0.76
C THR A 67 6.96 8.26 -0.96
N ALA A 68 7.11 7.75 -2.18
CA ALA A 68 6.90 6.33 -2.47
C ALA A 68 7.92 5.45 -1.74
N ALA A 69 9.19 5.87 -1.66
CA ALA A 69 10.23 5.13 -0.96
C ALA A 69 9.98 5.08 0.56
N LEU A 70 9.54 6.19 1.16
CA LEU A 70 9.15 6.22 2.57
C LEU A 70 7.92 5.33 2.82
N ALA A 71 6.88 5.42 1.99
CA ALA A 71 5.69 4.59 2.12
C ALA A 71 5.96 3.09 1.93
N ALA A 72 6.94 2.73 1.07
CA ALA A 72 7.39 1.34 0.93
C ALA A 72 8.11 0.87 2.19
N GLY A 73 8.93 1.75 2.79
CA GLY A 73 9.55 1.51 4.09
C GLY A 73 8.53 1.28 5.21
N ASP A 74 7.45 2.09 5.25
CA ASP A 74 6.37 1.92 6.21
C ASP A 74 5.68 0.55 6.04
N HIS A 75 5.40 0.15 4.80
CA HIS A 75 4.82 -1.18 4.51
C HIS A 75 5.74 -2.32 4.95
N CYS A 76 7.04 -2.21 4.67
CA CYS A 76 8.05 -3.15 5.18
C CYS A 76 8.01 -3.27 6.71
N GLU A 77 7.93 -2.14 7.42
CA GLU A 77 7.83 -2.12 8.89
C GLU A 77 6.57 -2.87 9.38
N HIS A 78 5.42 -2.64 8.74
CA HIS A 78 4.18 -3.35 9.08
C HIS A 78 4.28 -4.87 8.88
N LEU A 79 5.00 -5.31 7.84
CA LEU A 79 5.26 -6.72 7.56
C LEU A 79 6.36 -7.32 8.45
N GLY A 80 7.21 -6.48 9.06
CA GLY A 80 8.38 -6.92 9.83
C GLY A 80 9.55 -7.36 8.95
N ILE A 81 9.71 -6.72 7.79
CA ILE A 81 10.82 -6.93 6.85
C ILE A 81 11.54 -5.60 6.57
N ASP A 82 12.67 -5.66 5.87
CA ASP A 82 13.34 -4.50 5.28
C ASP A 82 13.10 -4.39 3.76
N LEU A 83 13.59 -3.31 3.16
CA LEU A 83 13.46 -3.04 1.72
C LEU A 83 14.22 -4.05 0.84
N ASP A 84 15.33 -4.62 1.32
CA ASP A 84 16.11 -5.62 0.57
C ASP A 84 15.31 -6.94 0.48
N GLN A 85 14.65 -7.31 1.58
CA GLN A 85 13.74 -8.46 1.62
C GLN A 85 12.51 -8.25 0.73
N MET A 86 11.92 -7.05 0.72
CA MET A 86 10.84 -6.71 -0.22
C MET A 86 11.30 -6.85 -1.67
N ALA A 87 12.47 -6.28 -2.01
CA ALA A 87 13.04 -6.38 -3.36
C ALA A 87 13.24 -7.84 -3.78
N ALA A 88 13.76 -8.69 -2.89
CA ALA A 88 13.92 -10.12 -3.16
C ALA A 88 12.59 -10.85 -3.46
N VAL A 89 11.50 -10.48 -2.77
CA VAL A 89 10.17 -11.03 -3.06
C VAL A 89 9.65 -10.52 -4.42
N MET A 90 9.83 -9.24 -4.72
CA MET A 90 9.44 -8.68 -6.02
C MET A 90 10.18 -9.36 -7.18
N GLU A 91 11.49 -9.57 -7.05
CA GLU A 91 12.32 -10.29 -8.03
C GLU A 91 11.91 -11.77 -8.20
N SER A 92 11.27 -12.36 -7.18
CA SER A 92 10.76 -13.74 -7.24
C SER A 92 9.48 -13.91 -8.08
N GLY A 93 8.90 -12.80 -8.57
CA GLY A 93 7.74 -12.81 -9.46
C GLY A 93 6.44 -12.34 -8.80
N TRP A 94 6.51 -11.41 -7.85
CA TRP A 94 5.30 -10.71 -7.38
C TRP A 94 4.65 -9.94 -8.53
N ASP A 95 3.34 -10.09 -8.69
CA ASP A 95 2.55 -9.51 -9.78
C ASP A 95 1.82 -8.25 -9.28
N TRP A 96 1.87 -7.16 -10.06
CA TRP A 96 1.47 -5.80 -9.63
C TRP A 96 0.28 -5.24 -10.39
#